data_AF-A0A3M5X2J6-F1
#
_entry.id   AF-A0A3M5X2J6-F1
#
_cell.length_a   1.000
_cell.length_b   1.000
_cell.length_c   1.000
_cell.angle_alpha   90.00
_cell.angle_beta   90.00
_cell.angle_gamma   90.00
#
_symmetry.space_group_name_H-M   'P 1'
#
loop_
_entity.id
_entity.type
_entity.pdbx_description
1 polymer ?
#
loop_
_entity_poly.entity_id
_entity_poly.type
_entity_poly.pdbx_seq_one_letter_code
_entity_poly.pdbx_strand_id
1 'polypeptide(L)' 'NKDKAADPIIVHPDVRRMLLTMKAFNEGGRAFSSYVALQLDIAKFSEDDTARKRADDLAALLTPVAKAFL' A
#
# COMPACT_ATOMS: atom_id res chain seq x y z
N ASN A 1 3.42 -35.90 22.78
CA ASN A 1 3.09 -36.41 21.43
C ASN A 1 4.33 -36.33 20.55
N LYS A 2 5.19 -37.36 20.58
CA LYS A 2 6.39 -37.42 19.71
C LYS A 2 6.07 -37.96 18.31
N ASP A 3 4.96 -38.67 18.16
CA ASP A 3 4.54 -39.33 16.91
C ASP A 3 3.53 -38.52 16.09
N LYS A 4 3.17 -37.31 16.55
CA LYS A 4 2.26 -36.43 15.82
C LYS A 4 3.07 -35.49 14.92
N ALA A 5 2.54 -35.20 13.74
CA ALA A 5 3.10 -34.18 12.86
C ALA A 5 3.19 -32.84 13.60
N ALA A 6 4.29 -32.12 13.39
CA ALA A 6 4.47 -30.79 13.96
C ALA A 6 3.40 -29.83 13.39
N ASP A 7 2.95 -28.89 14.23
CA ASP A 7 2.02 -27.86 13.78
C ASP A 7 2.68 -26.97 12.71
N PRO A 8 1.92 -26.49 11.72
CA PRO A 8 2.45 -25.56 10.71
C PRO A 8 2.95 -24.27 11.37
N ILE A 9 4.06 -23.71 10.87
CA ILE A 9 4.74 -22.57 11.52
C ILE A 9 3.87 -21.32 11.72
N ILE A 10 2.79 -21.18 10.94
CA ILE A 10 1.81 -20.08 11.06
C ILE A 10 1.09 -20.04 12.41
N VAL A 11 1.08 -21.15 13.17
CA VAL A 11 0.50 -21.16 14.52
C VAL A 11 1.37 -20.39 15.51
N HIS A 12 2.67 -20.23 15.23
CA HIS A 12 3.58 -19.51 16.11
C HIS A 12 3.29 -18.01 16.09
N PRO A 13 3.17 -17.36 17.28
CA PRO A 13 2.81 -15.95 17.36
C PRO A 13 3.72 -15.03 16.57
N ASP A 14 5.04 -15.28 16.56
CA ASP A 14 5.99 -14.42 15.85
C ASP A 14 5.87 -14.54 14.33
N VAL A 15 5.68 -15.76 13.81
CA VAL A 15 5.45 -15.99 12.37
C VAL A 15 4.15 -15.33 11.94
N ARG A 16 3.08 -15.45 12.72
CA ARG A 16 1.80 -14.77 12.44
C ARG A 16 1.96 -13.25 12.44
N ARG A 17 2.67 -12.69 13.44
CA ARG A 17 2.96 -11.25 13.51
C ARG A 17 3.71 -10.79 12.26
N MET A 18 4.76 -11.50 11.86
CA MET A 18 5.53 -11.21 10.65
C MET A 18 4.65 -11.23 9.40
N LEU A 19 3.84 -12.28 9.21
CA LEU A 19 2.93 -12.39 8.07
C LEU A 19 1.87 -11.28 8.06
N LEU A 20 1.35 -10.87 9.23
CA LEU A 20 0.43 -9.74 9.34
C LEU A 20 1.10 -8.41 8.99
N THR A 21 2.35 -8.20 9.41
CA THR A 21 3.15 -7.03 9.00
C THR A 21 3.32 -6.98 7.49
N MET A 22 3.71 -8.09 6.86
CA MET A 22 3.84 -8.19 5.40
C MET A 22 2.50 -7.91 4.70
N LYS A 23 1.41 -8.50 5.20
CA LYS A 23 0.06 -8.27 4.65
C LYS A 23 -0.33 -6.80 4.72
N ALA A 24 -0.15 -6.17 5.88
CA ALA A 24 -0.50 -4.77 6.09
C ALA A 24 0.27 -3.83 5.15
N PHE A 25 1.58 -4.05 4.98
CA PHE A 25 2.39 -3.26 4.04
C PHE A 25 1.99 -3.50 2.58
N ASN A 26 1.74 -4.74 2.18
CA ASN A 26 1.34 -5.04 0.80
C ASN A 26 -0.04 -4.45 0.45
N GLU A 27 -1.02 -4.60 1.35
CA GLU A 27 -2.37 -4.07 1.14
C GLU A 27 -2.39 -2.54 1.21
N GLY A 28 -1.73 -1.96 2.21
CA GLY A 28 -1.61 -0.51 2.36
C GLY A 28 -0.82 0.12 1.21
N GLY A 29 0.27 -0.52 0.79
CA GLY A 29 1.10 -0.06 -0.33
C GLY A 29 0.35 -0.07 -1.66
N ARG A 30 -0.42 -1.13 -1.93
CA ARG A 30 -1.29 -1.20 -3.12
C ARG A 30 -2.39 -0.13 -3.10
N ALA A 31 -3.03 0.09 -1.95
CA ALA A 31 -4.02 1.15 -1.81
C ALA A 31 -3.39 2.54 -2.05
N PHE A 32 -2.20 2.76 -1.50
CA PHE A 32 -1.46 4.00 -1.67
C PHE A 32 -1.04 4.22 -3.13
N SER A 33 -0.49 3.22 -3.83
CA SER A 33 -0.14 3.33 -5.24
C SER A 33 -1.35 3.64 -6.12
N SER A 34 -2.49 2.98 -5.86
CA SER A 34 -3.73 3.25 -6.59
C SER A 34 -4.26 4.66 -6.31
N TYR A 35 -4.10 5.17 -5.09
CA TYR A 35 -4.48 6.55 -4.76
C TYR A 35 -3.60 7.58 -5.48
N VAL A 36 -2.28 7.37 -5.54
CA VAL A 36 -1.38 8.25 -6.31
C VAL A 36 -1.73 8.22 -7.80
N ALA A 37 -2.01 7.04 -8.36
CA ALA A 37 -2.47 6.90 -9.75
C ALA A 37 -3.77 7.67 -10.00
N LEU A 38 -4.74 7.59 -9.07
CA LEU A 38 -5.97 8.37 -9.16
C LEU A 38 -5.71 9.88 -9.18
N GLN A 39 -4.79 10.38 -8.34
CA GLN A 39 -4.43 11.81 -8.37
C GLN A 39 -3.79 12.20 -9.71
N LEU A 40 -2.92 11.35 -10.29
CA LEU A 40 -2.34 11.58 -11.61
C LEU A 40 -3.40 11.62 -12.72
N ASP A 41 -4.41 10.76 -12.66
CA ASP A 41 -5.52 10.77 -13.62
C ASP A 41 -6.37 12.03 -13.49
N ILE A 42 -6.72 12.45 -12.27
CA ILE A 42 -7.47 13.71 -12.04
C ILE A 42 -6.66 14.91 -12.54
N ALA A 43 -5.37 14.98 -12.20
CA ALA A 43 -4.45 16.01 -12.66
C ALA A 43 -4.39 16.10 -14.20
N LYS A 44 -4.48 14.97 -14.89
CA LYS A 44 -4.35 14.92 -16.35
C LYS A 44 -5.68 15.14 -17.08
N PHE A 45 -6.79 14.63 -16.55
CA PHE A 45 -8.03 14.50 -17.29
C PHE A 45 -9.20 15.31 -16.72
N SER A 46 -9.07 15.92 -15.53
CA SER A 46 -10.18 16.69 -14.96
C SER A 46 -10.40 18.03 -15.66
N GLU A 47 -11.66 18.31 -15.99
CA GLU A 47 -12.13 19.59 -16.51
C GLU A 47 -12.34 20.64 -15.42
N ASP A 48 -12.36 20.25 -14.13
CA ASP A 48 -12.40 21.18 -13.00
C ASP A 48 -10.98 21.64 -12.65
N ASP A 49 -10.69 22.91 -12.93
CA ASP A 49 -9.41 23.55 -12.64
C ASP A 49 -9.00 23.46 -11.16
N THR A 50 -9.96 23.49 -10.23
CA THR A 50 -9.68 23.42 -8.79
C THR A 50 -9.26 22.01 -8.40
N ALA A 51 -10.00 21.00 -8.87
CA ALA A 51 -9.66 19.60 -8.65
C ALA A 51 -8.32 19.24 -9.29
N ARG A 52 -8.08 19.72 -10.52
CA ARG A 52 -6.83 19.49 -11.26
C ARG A 52 -5.62 20.02 -10.49
N LYS A 53 -5.66 21.28 -10.06
CA LYS A 53 -4.56 21.90 -9.30
C LYS A 53 -4.27 21.16 -8.00
N ARG A 54 -5.32 20.80 -7.25
CA ARG A 54 -5.15 20.04 -5.99
C ARG A 54 -4.53 18.67 -6.24
N ALA A 55 -4.95 17.99 -7.30
CA ALA A 55 -4.44 16.67 -7.65
C ALA A 55 -2.97 16.75 -8.11
N ASP A 56 -2.59 17.78 -8.87
CA ASP A 56 -1.20 18.06 -9.24
C ASP A 56 -0.31 18.25 -7.99
N ASP A 57 -0.74 19.10 -7.05
CA ASP A 57 0.02 19.36 -5.81
C ASP A 57 0.20 18.06 -4.99
N LEU A 58 -0.85 17.25 -4.90
CA LEU A 58 -0.79 15.95 -4.20
C LEU A 58 0.11 14.95 -4.95
N ALA A 59 0.00 14.85 -6.28
CA ALA A 59 0.82 13.95 -7.07
C ALA A 59 2.31 14.31 -6.96
N ALA A 60 2.64 15.60 -7.01
CA ALA A 60 4.01 16.09 -6.83
C ALA A 60 4.60 15.71 -5.46
N LEU A 61 3.80 15.80 -4.40
CA LEU A 61 4.21 15.43 -3.05
C LEU A 61 4.31 13.91 -2.86
N LEU A 62 3.32 13.15 -3.33
CA LEU A 62 3.18 11.72 -2.99
C LEU A 62 3.99 10.79 -3.88
N THR A 63 4.28 11.17 -5.13
CA THR A 63 5.10 10.35 -6.05
C THR A 63 6.49 10.00 -5.49
N PRO A 64 7.28 10.93 -4.93
CA PRO A 64 8.57 10.56 -4.33
C PRO A 64 8.42 9.70 -3.07
N VAL A 65 7.34 9.88 -2.29
CA VAL A 65 7.04 9.04 -1.12
C VAL A 65 6.73 7.61 -1.56
N ALA A 66 5.89 7.45 -2.59
CA ALA A 66 5.58 6.15 -3.17
C ALA A 66 6.85 5.46 -3.68
N LYS A 67 7.72 6.17 -4.40
CA LYS A 67 9.00 5.62 -4.90
C LYS A 67 9.96 5.18 -3.79
N ALA A 68 9.95 5.85 -2.64
CA ALA A 68 10.86 5.55 -1.55
C ALA A 68 10.36 4.42 -0.63
N PHE A 69 9.03 4.25 -0.54
CA PHE A 69 8.40 3.36 0.44
C PHE A 69 7.81 2.09 -0.14
N LEU A 70 7.46 2.09 -1.43
CA LEU A 70 6.94 0.94 -2.18
C LEU A 70 8.04 0.32 -3.04
#